data_AF-W6KSM2-F1
#
_entry.id   AF-W6KSM2-F1
#
_cell.length_a   1.000
_cell.length_b   1.000
_cell.length_c   1.000
_cell.angle_alpha   90.00
_cell.angle_beta   90.00
_cell.angle_gamma   90.00
#
_symmetry.space_group_name_H-M   'P 1'
#
loop_
_entity.id
_entity.type
_entity.pdbx_description
1 polymer ?
#
loop_
_entity_poly.entity_id
_entity_poly.type
_entity_poly.pdbx_seq_one_letter_code
_entity_poly.pdbx_strand_id
1 'polypeptide(L)'
;MPNITLSNVEGDSVVIPEEVARRLFNKFSVVDTFLLAVRPPSRDSNSSGGDGEGEETEETLSSGAGRLQEEEPLRITQLHASREVLQVVAHYAMLPSDQRTENIPRPLKRCYAESVMPHELELVKQAEEMNYLRNLFEVAFDLRFEQLLALCGAYTNERIWEISRESPDIMTAAQRIREFLKIENTWSAEEMENLSKEMALAKKLDPHAY
;
A
#
# COMPACT_ATOMS: atom_id res chain seq x y z
N MET A 1 -22.15 3.01 11.72
CA MET A 1 -21.29 2.20 10.83
C MET A 1 -19.93 2.14 11.49
N PRO A 2 -19.33 0.96 11.62
CA PRO A 2 -18.03 0.85 12.25
C PRO A 2 -16.95 1.45 11.32
N ASN A 3 -15.95 2.08 11.95
CA ASN A 3 -14.94 2.87 11.26
C ASN A 3 -13.54 2.40 11.66
N ILE A 4 -12.61 2.45 10.71
CA ILE A 4 -11.18 2.21 10.90
C ILE A 4 -10.45 3.55 10.98
N THR A 5 -9.51 3.64 11.91
CA THR A 5 -8.62 4.79 12.02
C THR A 5 -7.25 4.45 11.45
N LEU A 6 -6.82 5.18 10.41
CA LEU A 6 -5.43 5.21 9.96
C LEU A 6 -4.69 6.26 10.77
N SER A 7 -3.59 5.93 11.44
CA SER A 7 -2.79 6.90 12.18
C SER A 7 -1.31 6.80 11.85
N ASN A 8 -0.65 7.95 11.75
CA ASN A 8 0.79 8.02 11.55
C ASN A 8 1.55 7.92 12.88
N VAL A 9 2.89 7.95 12.78
CA VAL A 9 3.79 7.97 13.94
C VAL A 9 3.75 9.27 14.73
N GLU A 10 3.26 10.36 14.14
CA GLU A 10 3.16 11.68 14.76
C GLU A 10 1.85 11.88 15.55
N GLY A 11 0.91 10.95 15.44
CA GLY A 11 -0.38 10.97 16.12
C GLY A 11 -1.53 11.57 15.30
N ASP A 12 -1.28 12.00 14.06
CA ASP A 12 -2.35 12.36 13.13
C ASP A 12 -3.12 11.12 12.72
N SER A 13 -4.42 11.31 12.50
CA SER A 13 -5.28 10.22 12.10
C SER A 13 -6.39 10.63 11.13
N VAL A 14 -6.79 9.67 10.30
CA VAL A 14 -7.88 9.79 9.35
C VAL A 14 -8.80 8.58 9.50
N VAL A 15 -10.10 8.80 9.38
CA VAL A 15 -11.13 7.79 9.59
C VAL A 15 -11.69 7.34 8.24
N ILE A 16 -11.81 6.03 8.05
CA ILE A 16 -12.36 5.39 6.85
C ILE A 16 -13.43 4.38 7.28
N PRO A 17 -14.54 4.22 6.55
CA PRO A 17 -15.50 3.15 6.84
C PRO A 17 -14.84 1.77 6.82
N GLU A 18 -15.14 0.94 7.82
CA GLU A 18 -14.51 -0.39 7.97
C GLU A 18 -14.76 -1.28 6.74
N GLU A 19 -15.95 -1.21 6.15
CA GLU A 19 -16.32 -1.96 4.94
C GLU A 19 -15.40 -1.63 3.76
N VAL A 20 -15.02 -0.37 3.59
CA VAL A 20 -14.11 0.09 2.55
C VAL A 20 -12.71 -0.44 2.81
N ALA A 21 -12.24 -0.30 4.05
CA ALA A 21 -10.91 -0.73 4.46
C ALA A 21 -10.73 -2.26 4.37
N ARG A 22 -11.71 -3.07 4.79
CA ARG A 22 -11.65 -4.54 4.64
C ARG A 22 -11.65 -4.98 3.18
N ARG A 23 -12.35 -4.26 2.31
CA ARG A 23 -12.42 -4.57 0.88
C ARG A 23 -11.13 -4.21 0.14
N LEU A 24 -10.51 -3.07 0.48
CA LEU A 24 -9.40 -2.50 -0.29
C LEU A 24 -8.02 -2.76 0.34
N PHE A 25 -7.93 -2.89 1.66
CA PHE A 25 -6.67 -3.05 2.37
C PHE A 25 -6.48 -4.52 2.73
N ASN A 26 -5.67 -5.22 1.93
CA ASN A 26 -5.34 -6.62 2.17
C ASN A 26 -4.49 -6.83 3.43
N LYS A 27 -4.09 -5.77 4.14
CA LYS A 27 -3.47 -5.83 5.47
C LYS A 27 -4.32 -6.60 6.49
N PHE A 28 -5.65 -6.57 6.37
CA PHE A 28 -6.57 -7.28 7.28
C PHE A 28 -6.86 -8.73 6.89
N SER A 29 -6.59 -9.13 5.64
CA SER A 29 -6.91 -10.48 5.15
C SER A 29 -6.22 -11.59 5.95
N VAL A 30 -5.02 -11.33 6.48
CA VAL A 30 -4.26 -12.31 7.29
C VAL A 30 -4.89 -12.49 8.68
N VAL A 31 -5.44 -11.43 9.27
CA VAL A 31 -6.10 -11.47 10.57
C VAL A 31 -7.47 -12.13 10.46
N ASP A 32 -8.22 -11.82 9.40
CA ASP A 32 -9.53 -12.42 9.15
C ASP A 32 -9.45 -13.91 8.82
N THR A 33 -8.43 -14.35 8.07
CA THR A 33 -8.21 -15.78 7.80
C THR A 33 -7.88 -16.55 9.08
N PHE A 34 -7.14 -15.94 10.01
CA PHE A 34 -6.83 -16.54 11.31
C PHE A 34 -8.07 -16.59 12.22
N LEU A 35 -8.86 -15.51 12.30
CA LEU A 35 -10.08 -15.48 13.10
C LEU A 35 -11.18 -16.41 12.57
N LEU A 36 -11.27 -16.59 11.26
CA LEU A 36 -12.17 -17.57 10.63
C LEU A 36 -11.70 -19.01 10.84
N ALA A 37 -10.39 -19.25 10.94
CA ALA A 37 -9.82 -20.58 11.25
C ALA A 37 -9.94 -20.95 12.73
N VAL A 38 -10.06 -19.96 13.63
CA VAL A 38 -10.21 -20.15 15.09
C VAL A 38 -11.67 -20.20 15.53
N ARG A 39 -12.64 -19.87 14.67
CA ARG A 39 -14.06 -20.14 14.98
C ARG A 39 -14.30 -21.65 15.02
N PRO A 40 -14.58 -22.25 16.19
CA PRO A 40 -15.03 -23.64 16.21
C PRO A 40 -16.34 -23.71 15.40
N PRO A 41 -16.57 -24.79 14.64
CA PRO A 41 -17.82 -24.96 13.91
C PRO A 41 -18.98 -24.84 14.90
N SER A 42 -19.83 -23.84 14.69
CA SER A 42 -21.07 -23.67 15.45
C SER A 42 -21.89 -24.93 15.27
N ARG A 43 -22.03 -25.70 16.35
CA ARG A 43 -22.69 -27.00 16.37
C ARG A 43 -24.12 -26.79 16.86
N ASP A 44 -25.01 -26.44 15.95
CA ASP A 44 -26.46 -26.38 16.15
C ASP A 44 -27.12 -26.82 14.82
N SER A 45 -28.03 -27.79 14.71
CA SER A 45 -28.83 -28.54 15.67
C SER A 45 -29.35 -29.84 15.01
N ASN A 46 -29.45 -30.96 15.76
CA ASN A 46 -30.71 -31.70 15.99
C ASN A 46 -30.53 -33.05 16.74
N SER A 47 -31.01 -33.04 18.00
CA SER A 47 -31.72 -34.08 18.77
C SER A 47 -31.43 -35.57 18.57
N SER A 48 -31.06 -36.30 19.64
CA SER A 48 -32.03 -36.98 20.55
C SER A 48 -31.36 -37.96 21.54
N GLY A 49 -31.74 -37.83 22.83
CA GLY A 49 -31.98 -38.93 23.79
C GLY A 49 -30.80 -39.65 24.47
N GLY A 50 -30.72 -39.55 25.81
CA GLY A 50 -30.04 -40.56 26.65
C GLY A 50 -29.58 -40.03 28.01
N ASP A 51 -30.36 -40.33 29.05
CA ASP A 51 -30.10 -40.07 30.47
C ASP A 51 -28.83 -40.76 31.00
N GLY A 52 -28.22 -40.17 32.03
CA GLY A 52 -27.17 -40.81 32.84
C GLY A 52 -26.56 -39.86 33.87
N GLU A 53 -26.94 -40.05 35.13
CA GLU A 53 -26.48 -39.36 36.35
C GLU A 53 -24.97 -39.49 36.60
N GLY A 54 -24.37 -38.51 37.29
CA GLY A 54 -23.00 -38.63 37.81
C GLY A 54 -22.35 -37.33 38.32
N GLU A 55 -22.59 -37.06 39.60
CA GLU A 55 -21.69 -36.44 40.59
C GLU A 55 -21.27 -34.96 40.56
N GLU A 56 -21.24 -34.45 41.80
CA GLU A 56 -21.07 -33.09 42.28
C GLU A 56 -19.61 -32.64 42.26
N THR A 57 -19.40 -31.34 42.05
CA THR A 57 -18.36 -30.60 42.77
C THR A 57 -18.72 -29.11 42.77
N GLU A 58 -19.21 -28.65 43.93
CA GLU A 58 -19.21 -27.24 44.29
C GLU A 58 -17.75 -26.75 44.44
N GLU A 59 -17.43 -25.57 43.90
CA GLU A 59 -17.06 -24.44 44.75
C GLU A 59 -16.75 -23.16 43.95
N THR A 60 -17.16 -22.04 44.56
CA THR A 60 -16.74 -20.64 44.36
C THR A 60 -17.36 -19.81 43.23
N LEU A 61 -18.46 -19.18 43.62
CA LEU A 61 -18.89 -17.84 43.23
C LEU A 61 -17.70 -16.86 43.10
N SER A 62 -17.57 -16.21 41.95
CA SER A 62 -17.17 -14.80 41.93
C SER A 62 -17.86 -14.08 40.78
N SER A 63 -18.87 -13.33 41.17
CA SER A 63 -19.48 -12.23 40.46
C SER A 63 -18.41 -11.31 39.86
N GLY A 64 -18.30 -11.32 38.54
CA GLY A 64 -17.47 -10.39 37.78
C GLY A 64 -18.24 -9.89 36.56
N ALA A 65 -19.13 -8.93 36.78
CA ALA A 65 -19.57 -8.03 35.71
C ALA A 65 -18.32 -7.44 35.04
N GLY A 66 -18.10 -7.78 33.78
CA GLY A 66 -16.89 -7.39 33.06
C GLY A 66 -17.21 -7.17 31.60
N ARG A 67 -17.85 -6.03 31.33
CA ARG A 67 -17.86 -5.28 30.07
C ARG A 67 -18.05 -6.10 28.79
N LEU A 68 -19.17 -5.82 28.10
CA LEU A 68 -19.16 -5.68 26.65
C LEU A 68 -17.76 -5.23 26.23
N GLN A 69 -17.01 -6.12 25.56
CA GLN A 69 -15.86 -5.68 24.80
C GLN A 69 -16.44 -4.66 23.83
N GLU A 70 -16.35 -3.38 24.20
CA GLU A 70 -16.37 -2.30 23.23
C GLU A 70 -15.27 -2.72 22.26
N GLU A 71 -15.67 -3.30 21.13
CA GLU A 71 -14.77 -3.68 20.06
C GLU A 71 -13.90 -2.46 19.80
N GLU A 72 -12.66 -2.49 20.26
CA GLU A 72 -11.75 -1.37 20.06
C GLU A 72 -11.74 -1.12 18.55
N PRO A 73 -12.05 0.12 18.11
CA PRO A 73 -12.19 0.40 16.69
C PRO A 73 -10.88 0.01 16.01
N LEU A 74 -10.95 -0.86 14.99
CA LEU A 74 -9.79 -1.35 14.27
C LEU A 74 -8.89 -0.18 13.85
N ARG A 75 -7.63 -0.18 14.30
CA ARG A 75 -6.66 0.89 14.02
C ARG A 75 -5.48 0.34 13.22
N ILE A 76 -5.08 1.06 12.17
CA ILE A 76 -3.78 0.88 11.53
C ILE A 76 -2.88 1.98 12.05
N THR A 77 -1.90 1.62 12.85
CA THR A 77 -0.97 2.55 13.48
C THR A 77 0.39 2.53 12.79
N GLN A 78 1.24 3.50 13.14
CA GLN A 78 2.65 3.58 12.74
C GLN A 78 2.88 3.71 11.23
N LEU A 79 1.96 4.34 10.50
CA LEU A 79 2.22 4.69 9.10
C LEU A 79 3.26 5.82 9.03
N HIS A 80 4.32 5.64 8.24
CA HIS A 80 5.38 6.62 8.05
C HIS A 80 4.99 7.67 6.99
N ALA A 81 3.92 8.42 7.25
CA ALA A 81 3.39 9.40 6.31
C ALA A 81 2.80 10.62 7.00
N SER A 82 2.81 11.76 6.30
CA SER A 82 2.17 12.97 6.77
C SER A 82 0.64 12.83 6.74
N ARG A 83 -0.04 13.72 7.46
CA ARG A 83 -1.51 13.76 7.49
C ARG A 83 -2.12 13.93 6.11
N GLU A 84 -1.49 14.73 5.24
CA GLU A 84 -1.96 14.98 3.88
C GLU A 84 -1.98 13.69 3.06
N VAL A 85 -0.93 12.86 3.16
CA VAL A 85 -0.88 11.57 2.47
C VAL A 85 -1.98 10.63 2.98
N LEU A 86 -2.20 10.59 4.30
CA LEU A 86 -3.29 9.79 4.87
C LEU A 86 -4.67 10.25 4.36
N GLN A 87 -4.87 11.56 4.21
CA GLN A 87 -6.10 12.13 3.65
C GLN A 87 -6.28 11.75 2.18
N VAL A 88 -5.22 11.80 1.37
CA VAL A 88 -5.25 11.38 -0.04
C VAL A 88 -5.61 9.90 -0.15
N VAL A 89 -4.96 9.04 0.65
CA VAL A 89 -5.25 7.59 0.69
C VAL A 89 -6.70 7.33 1.08
N ALA A 90 -7.19 8.00 2.13
CA ALA A 90 -8.57 7.88 2.57
C ALA A 90 -9.56 8.35 1.50
N HIS A 91 -9.29 9.50 0.88
CA HIS A 91 -10.11 10.05 -0.19
C HIS A 91 -10.20 9.08 -1.37
N TYR A 92 -9.06 8.57 -1.84
CA TYR A 92 -9.00 7.61 -2.95
C TYR A 92 -9.70 6.28 -2.62
N ALA A 93 -9.58 5.79 -1.37
CA ALA A 93 -10.29 4.60 -0.90
C ALA A 93 -11.83 4.79 -0.88
N MET A 94 -12.30 6.00 -0.57
CA MET A 94 -13.72 6.33 -0.56
C MET A 94 -14.35 6.52 -1.94
N LEU A 95 -13.55 6.57 -3.02
CA LEU A 95 -14.09 6.66 -4.37
C LEU A 95 -14.98 5.44 -4.70
N PRO A 96 -15.95 5.60 -5.61
CA PRO A 96 -16.64 4.46 -6.22
C PRO A 96 -15.67 3.52 -6.97
N SER A 97 -15.99 2.23 -7.09
CA SER A 97 -15.11 1.27 -7.80
C SER A 97 -14.97 1.57 -9.30
N ASP A 98 -16.02 2.07 -9.93
CA ASP A 98 -16.05 2.54 -11.32
C ASP A 98 -15.20 3.80 -11.56
N GLN A 99 -14.80 4.48 -10.49
CA GLN A 99 -13.88 5.62 -10.56
C GLN A 99 -12.43 5.22 -10.24
N ARG A 100 -12.15 3.96 -9.91
CA ARG A 100 -10.79 3.47 -9.73
C ARG A 100 -10.37 2.58 -10.88
N THR A 101 -9.17 2.77 -11.39
CA THR A 101 -8.63 1.85 -12.40
C THR A 101 -8.28 0.52 -11.74
N GLU A 102 -9.08 -0.51 -12.04
CA GLU A 102 -8.88 -1.84 -11.46
C GLU A 102 -7.65 -2.55 -12.01
N ASN A 103 -7.35 -2.39 -13.30
CA ASN A 103 -6.31 -3.14 -13.99
C ASN A 103 -5.44 -2.24 -14.88
N ILE A 104 -4.33 -1.78 -14.32
CA ILE A 104 -3.28 -1.13 -15.09
C ILE A 104 -2.37 -2.22 -15.71
N PRO A 105 -2.21 -2.24 -17.05
CA PRO A 105 -1.47 -3.30 -17.72
C PRO A 105 0.00 -3.37 -17.29
N ARG A 106 0.50 -4.59 -17.06
CA ARG A 106 1.90 -4.87 -16.74
C ARG A 106 2.46 -5.87 -17.78
N PRO A 107 3.47 -5.50 -18.60
CA PRO A 107 4.09 -4.18 -18.71
C PRO A 107 3.15 -3.14 -19.35
N LEU A 108 3.42 -1.85 -19.11
CA LEU A 108 2.73 -0.77 -19.82
C LEU A 108 3.05 -0.85 -21.31
N LYS A 109 2.04 -1.12 -22.13
CA LYS A 109 2.16 -1.21 -23.60
C LYS A 109 1.86 0.11 -24.31
N ARG A 110 1.26 1.06 -23.59
CA ARG A 110 0.82 2.38 -24.07
C ARG A 110 1.17 3.42 -23.01
N CYS A 111 1.02 4.70 -23.36
CA CYS A 111 1.17 5.81 -22.43
C CYS A 111 0.27 5.59 -21.21
N TYR A 112 0.77 5.88 -20.01
CA TYR A 112 0.04 5.63 -18.79
C TYR A 112 -1.22 6.51 -18.72
N ALA A 113 -1.19 7.73 -19.26
CA ALA A 113 -2.36 8.60 -19.38
C ALA A 113 -3.54 7.99 -20.17
N GLU A 114 -3.28 7.02 -21.04
CA GLU A 114 -4.35 6.29 -21.77
C GLU A 114 -4.89 5.09 -20.98
N SER A 115 -4.20 4.68 -19.92
CA SER A 115 -4.46 3.44 -19.18
C SER A 115 -5.15 3.69 -17.83
N VAL A 116 -5.30 4.95 -17.41
CA VAL A 116 -5.89 5.33 -16.11
C VAL A 116 -6.94 6.42 -16.26
N MET A 117 -7.75 6.63 -15.24
CA MET A 117 -8.73 7.70 -15.24
C MET A 117 -8.03 9.07 -15.12
N PRO A 118 -8.57 10.14 -15.76
CA PRO A 118 -7.93 11.45 -15.74
C PRO A 118 -7.68 12.03 -14.34
N HIS A 119 -8.60 11.80 -13.39
CA HIS A 119 -8.46 12.30 -12.02
C HIS A 119 -7.40 11.52 -11.21
N GLU A 120 -7.15 10.25 -11.56
CA GLU A 120 -6.08 9.45 -10.94
C GLU A 120 -4.70 9.90 -11.43
N LEU A 121 -4.61 10.25 -12.72
CA LEU A 121 -3.42 10.88 -13.29
C LEU A 121 -3.12 12.23 -12.62
N GLU A 122 -4.15 13.04 -12.39
CA GLU A 122 -3.99 14.32 -11.70
C GLU A 122 -3.54 14.13 -10.25
N LEU A 123 -4.07 13.13 -9.55
CA LEU A 123 -3.67 12.79 -8.19
C LEU A 123 -2.16 12.47 -8.09
N VAL A 124 -1.63 11.62 -8.98
CA VAL A 124 -0.18 11.28 -8.94
C VAL A 124 0.71 12.42 -9.38
N LYS A 125 0.27 13.26 -10.32
CA LYS A 125 0.98 14.49 -10.72
C LYS A 125 1.08 15.48 -9.57
N GLN A 126 -0.03 15.76 -8.90
CA GLN A 126 -0.05 16.60 -7.71
C GLN A 126 0.83 16.02 -6.60
N ALA A 127 0.86 14.69 -6.44
CA ALA A 127 1.72 14.03 -5.47
C ALA A 127 3.22 14.17 -5.79
N GLU A 128 3.60 14.18 -7.06
CA GLU A 128 4.97 14.49 -7.50
C GLU A 128 5.32 15.96 -7.21
N GLU A 129 4.47 16.91 -7.65
CA GLU A 129 4.68 18.35 -7.45
C GLU A 129 4.84 18.71 -5.97
N MET A 130 3.98 18.12 -5.13
CA MET A 130 3.98 18.31 -3.69
C MET A 130 4.97 17.39 -2.96
N ASN A 131 5.81 16.66 -3.69
CA ASN A 131 6.93 15.87 -3.14
C ASN A 131 6.56 14.70 -2.21
N TYR A 132 5.32 14.21 -2.25
CA TYR A 132 4.85 13.11 -1.40
C TYR A 132 4.52 11.81 -2.15
N LEU A 133 4.72 11.73 -3.47
CA LEU A 133 4.47 10.53 -4.28
C LEU A 133 5.13 9.26 -3.69
N ARG A 134 6.36 9.36 -3.19
CA ARG A 134 7.05 8.24 -2.54
C ARG A 134 6.32 7.76 -1.28
N ASN A 135 5.97 8.69 -0.38
CA ASN A 135 5.22 8.36 0.83
C ASN A 135 3.84 7.76 0.50
N LEU A 136 3.20 8.25 -0.56
CA LEU A 136 1.94 7.68 -1.05
C LEU A 136 2.12 6.23 -1.52
N PHE A 137 3.20 5.93 -2.25
CA PHE A 137 3.57 4.57 -2.65
C PHE A 137 3.86 3.67 -1.44
N GLU A 138 4.61 4.16 -0.46
CA GLU A 138 4.94 3.40 0.77
C GLU A 138 3.70 3.09 1.60
N VAL A 139 2.78 4.04 1.79
CA VAL A 139 1.51 3.79 2.50
C VAL A 139 0.64 2.81 1.71
N ALA A 140 0.56 2.94 0.39
CA ALA A 140 -0.17 1.98 -0.44
C ALA A 140 0.39 0.55 -0.30
N PHE A 141 1.72 0.43 -0.24
CA PHE A 141 2.40 -0.84 0.00
C PHE A 141 2.11 -1.40 1.39
N ASP A 142 2.24 -0.58 2.45
CA ASP A 142 1.99 -0.97 3.84
C ASP A 142 0.55 -1.41 4.10
N LEU A 143 -0.40 -0.81 3.37
CA LEU A 143 -1.83 -1.17 3.42
C LEU A 143 -2.18 -2.32 2.48
N ARG A 144 -1.26 -2.72 1.60
CA ARG A 144 -1.52 -3.63 0.47
C ARG A 144 -2.72 -3.17 -0.37
N PHE A 145 -2.77 -1.88 -0.66
CA PHE A 145 -3.80 -1.25 -1.47
C PHE A 145 -3.42 -1.35 -2.95
N GLU A 146 -3.72 -2.50 -3.56
CA GLU A 146 -3.23 -2.90 -4.89
C GLU A 146 -3.48 -1.86 -5.99
N GLN A 147 -4.65 -1.23 -5.99
CA GLN A 147 -5.03 -0.24 -7.01
C GLN A 147 -4.16 1.02 -6.91
N LEU A 148 -3.98 1.55 -5.70
CA LEU A 148 -3.14 2.72 -5.47
C LEU A 148 -1.65 2.39 -5.70
N LEU A 149 -1.22 1.19 -5.32
CA LEU A 149 0.14 0.71 -5.57
C LEU A 149 0.42 0.60 -7.08
N ALA A 150 -0.53 0.03 -7.84
CA ALA A 150 -0.46 -0.06 -9.29
C ALA A 150 -0.39 1.33 -9.93
N LEU A 151 -1.22 2.26 -9.45
CA LEU A 151 -1.29 3.63 -9.95
C LEU A 151 0.05 4.36 -9.79
N CYS A 152 0.56 4.41 -8.57
CA CYS A 152 1.83 5.07 -8.26
C CYS A 152 3.00 4.39 -8.98
N GLY A 153 3.03 3.05 -9.03
CA GLY A 153 4.09 2.30 -9.70
C GLY A 153 4.12 2.52 -11.22
N ALA A 154 2.94 2.55 -11.86
CA ALA A 154 2.84 2.81 -13.29
C ALA A 154 3.25 4.24 -13.66
N TYR A 155 2.83 5.24 -12.89
CA TYR A 155 3.26 6.62 -13.07
C TYR A 155 4.78 6.77 -12.88
N THR A 156 5.33 6.18 -11.83
CA THR A 156 6.78 6.19 -11.55
C THR A 156 7.56 5.58 -12.72
N ASN A 157 7.08 4.49 -13.30
CA ASN A 157 7.70 3.85 -14.47
C ASN A 157 7.65 4.74 -15.72
N GLU A 158 6.53 5.42 -15.98
CA GLU A 158 6.45 6.40 -17.08
C GLU A 158 7.43 7.55 -16.86
N ARG A 159 7.52 8.09 -15.64
CA ARG A 159 8.42 9.19 -15.33
C ARG A 159 9.90 8.80 -15.46
N ILE A 160 10.27 7.59 -15.03
CA ILE A 160 11.62 7.06 -15.24
C ILE A 160 11.93 7.00 -16.74
N TRP A 161 11.01 6.48 -17.55
CA TRP A 161 11.19 6.40 -19.00
C TRP A 161 11.32 7.79 -19.66
N GLU A 162 10.53 8.77 -19.25
CA GLU A 162 10.64 10.16 -19.72
C GLU A 162 12.00 10.76 -19.36
N ILE A 163 12.43 10.64 -18.10
CA ILE A 163 13.75 11.11 -17.64
C ILE A 163 14.88 10.46 -18.45
N SER A 164 14.79 9.15 -18.69
CA SER A 164 15.79 8.42 -19.48
C SER A 164 15.86 8.94 -20.91
N ARG A 165 14.73 9.23 -21.56
CA ARG A 165 14.68 9.72 -22.94
C ARG A 165 15.13 11.16 -23.11
N GLU A 166 14.88 12.01 -22.12
CA GLU A 166 15.24 13.44 -22.15
C GLU A 166 16.70 13.70 -21.74
N SER A 167 17.40 12.67 -21.25
CA SER A 167 18.77 12.79 -20.79
C SER A 167 19.77 12.63 -21.94
N PRO A 168 20.86 13.41 -21.94
CA PRO A 168 21.88 13.35 -23.00
C PRO A 168 22.68 12.04 -22.99
N ASP A 169 22.79 11.40 -21.84
CA ASP A 169 23.54 10.17 -21.63
C ASP A 169 23.00 9.38 -20.42
N ILE A 170 23.39 8.11 -20.31
CA ILE A 170 22.93 7.19 -19.27
C ILE A 170 23.36 7.60 -17.85
N MET A 171 24.52 8.27 -17.69
CA MET A 171 24.99 8.72 -16.38
C MET A 171 24.13 9.88 -15.88
N THR A 172 23.83 10.83 -16.75
CA THR A 172 22.91 11.94 -16.48
C THR A 172 21.49 11.42 -16.21
N ALA A 173 21.01 10.44 -16.98
CA ALA A 173 19.72 9.80 -16.74
C ALA A 173 19.66 9.15 -15.35
N ALA A 174 20.67 8.36 -14.99
CA ALA A 174 20.74 7.69 -13.69
C ALA A 174 20.77 8.70 -12.53
N GLN A 175 21.48 9.82 -12.67
CA GLN A 175 21.50 10.89 -11.69
C GLN A 175 20.10 11.51 -11.49
N ARG A 176 19.43 11.88 -12.59
CA ARG A 176 18.07 12.46 -12.54
C ARG A 176 17.03 11.49 -11.97
N ILE A 177 17.13 10.20 -12.30
CA ILE A 177 16.27 9.16 -11.72
C ILE A 177 16.51 9.06 -10.21
N ARG A 178 17.76 9.11 -9.75
CA ARG A 178 18.09 9.11 -8.32
C ARG A 178 17.52 10.32 -7.60
N GLU A 179 17.60 11.51 -8.21
CA GLU A 179 16.98 12.74 -7.67
C GLU A 179 15.46 12.61 -7.58
N PHE A 180 14.82 12.14 -8.64
CA PHE A 180 13.36 11.90 -8.69
C PHE A 180 12.90 10.90 -7.61
N LEU A 181 13.59 9.76 -7.48
CA LEU A 181 13.26 8.72 -6.51
C LEU A 181 13.79 9.02 -5.09
N LYS A 182 14.55 10.10 -4.92
CA LYS A 182 15.24 10.46 -3.67
C LYS A 182 16.15 9.33 -3.15
N ILE A 183 16.89 8.71 -4.06
CA ILE A 183 17.85 7.63 -3.79
C ILE A 183 19.26 8.23 -3.68
N GLU A 184 19.93 7.97 -2.56
CA GLU A 184 21.33 8.37 -2.37
C GLU A 184 22.26 7.55 -3.28
N ASN A 185 23.29 8.21 -3.83
CA ASN A 185 24.36 7.51 -4.52
C ASN A 185 25.33 6.93 -3.50
N THR A 186 25.38 5.61 -3.40
CA THR A 186 26.30 4.91 -2.49
C THR A 186 27.67 4.62 -3.11
N TRP A 187 27.84 4.90 -4.41
CA TRP A 187 29.08 4.62 -5.12
C TRP A 187 30.11 5.72 -4.86
N SER A 188 31.34 5.30 -4.64
CA SER A 188 32.48 6.20 -4.50
C SER A 188 32.75 6.97 -5.79
N ALA A 189 33.53 8.06 -5.67
CA ALA A 189 33.93 8.84 -6.82
C ALA A 189 34.72 8.01 -7.85
N GLU A 190 35.56 7.07 -7.38
CA GLU A 190 36.34 6.18 -8.23
C GLU A 190 35.45 5.20 -9.00
N GLU A 191 34.46 4.58 -8.33
CA GLU A 191 33.49 3.69 -8.97
C GLU A 191 32.65 4.43 -10.01
N MET A 192 32.22 5.66 -9.71
CA MET A 192 31.48 6.50 -10.65
C MET A 192 32.32 6.90 -11.88
N GLU A 193 33.61 7.17 -11.69
CA GLU A 193 34.53 7.46 -12.80
C GLU A 193 34.75 6.23 -13.68
N ASN A 194 34.95 5.06 -13.08
CA ASN A 194 35.10 3.80 -13.81
C ASN A 194 33.84 3.46 -14.60
N LEU A 195 32.65 3.58 -13.99
CA LEU A 195 31.38 3.38 -14.69
C LEU A 195 31.23 4.33 -15.88
N SER A 196 31.56 5.61 -15.71
CA SER A 196 31.50 6.61 -16.80
C SER A 196 32.39 6.20 -17.99
N LYS A 197 33.61 5.71 -17.72
CA LYS A 197 34.52 5.20 -18.75
C LYS A 197 33.95 3.97 -19.46
N GLU A 198 33.34 3.04 -18.72
CA GLU A 198 32.72 1.84 -19.27
C GLU A 198 31.52 2.18 -20.17
N MET A 199 30.62 3.08 -19.71
CA MET A 199 29.47 3.52 -20.51
C MET A 199 29.91 4.25 -21.78
N ALA A 200 30.95 5.08 -21.70
CA ALA A 200 31.53 5.74 -22.86
C ALA A 200 32.17 4.76 -23.83
N LEU A 201 32.82 3.69 -23.33
CA LEU A 201 33.37 2.63 -24.17
C LEU A 201 32.26 1.85 -24.87
N ALA A 202 31.19 1.49 -24.16
CA ALA A 202 30.03 0.80 -24.72
C ALA A 202 29.42 1.59 -25.89
N LYS A 203 29.21 2.91 -25.71
CA LYS A 203 28.69 3.79 -26.77
C LYS A 203 29.63 3.96 -27.96
N LYS A 204 30.95 3.86 -27.74
CA LYS A 204 31.96 3.86 -28.82
C LYS A 204 31.94 2.57 -29.64
N LEU A 205 31.70 1.43 -28.98
CA LEU A 205 31.64 0.12 -29.63
C LEU A 205 30.31 -0.10 -30.35
N ASP A 206 29.22 0.37 -29.76
CA ASP A 206 27.89 0.34 -30.35
C ASP A 206 27.22 1.73 -30.17
N PRO A 207 27.10 2.52 -31.25
CA PRO A 207 26.41 3.81 -31.21
C PRO A 207 24.94 3.70 -30.77
N HIS A 208 24.32 2.53 -30.89
CA HIS A 208 22.95 2.24 -30.47
C HIS A 208 22.85 1.69 -29.05
N ALA A 209 23.96 1.56 -28.31
CA ALA A 209 23.91 1.20 -26.90
C ALA A 209 23.09 2.23 -26.11
N TYR A 210 22.06 1.76 -25.38
CA TYR A 210 21.13 2.52 -24.56
C TYR A 210 20.14 3.40 -25.34
#